data_AF-A0A2M7Z0B9-F1
#
_entry.id   AF-A0A2M7Z0B9-F1
#
_cell.length_a   1.000
_cell.length_b   1.000
_cell.length_c   1.000
_cell.angle_alpha   90.00
_cell.angle_beta   90.00
_cell.angle_gamma   90.00
#
_symmetry.space_group_name_H-M   'P 1'
#
loop_
_entity.id
_entity.type
_entity.pdbx_description
1 polymer ?
#
loop_
_entity_poly.entity_id
_entity_poly.type
_entity_poly.pdbx_seq_one_letter_code
_entity_poly.pdbx_strand_id
1 'polypeptide(L)'
;MIHVVEMEVGGRPLRLETGRMAKQADGAVLATYADTVVLATAVASRTLKPDADFLPLTVNYQEKAYAAGKIPGGFFKREGQPSEKEVLTSRLIDRPIRPLMPEGYFYETQIIVTVLSIDQTMSSDVIGIVAASAALAVSDIPGSGLLAGVRIGRVNGQFVVNPDKNALEVSELNLVVAGTKGA
;
A
#
# COMPACT_ATOMS: atom_id res chain seq x y z
N MET A 1 7.18 -21.29 -4.69
CA MET A 1 6.44 -21.84 -3.53
C MET A 1 5.57 -20.73 -2.98
N ILE A 2 4.40 -21.03 -2.40
CA ILE A 2 3.53 -19.99 -1.81
C ILE A 2 3.96 -19.83 -0.35
N HIS A 3 4.17 -18.59 0.09
CA HIS A 3 4.48 -18.26 1.48
C HIS A 3 3.38 -17.35 2.03
N VAL A 4 2.94 -17.66 3.25
CA VAL A 4 1.85 -16.94 3.92
C VAL A 4 2.28 -16.66 5.35
N VAL A 5 2.08 -15.42 5.79
CA VAL A 5 2.21 -15.02 7.19
C VAL A 5 0.94 -14.31 7.64
N GLU A 6 0.51 -14.58 8.87
CA GLU A 6 -0.70 -14.03 9.45
C GLU A 6 -0.42 -13.49 10.85
N MET A 7 -1.02 -12.36 11.19
CA MET A 7 -0.94 -11.75 12.51
C MET A 7 -2.20 -10.91 12.80
N GLU A 8 -2.44 -10.60 14.07
CA GLU A 8 -3.53 -9.71 14.46
C GLU A 8 -3.03 -8.27 14.59
N VAL A 9 -3.75 -7.32 13.98
CA VAL A 9 -3.48 -5.88 14.08
C VAL A 9 -4.81 -5.16 14.32
N GLY A 10 -4.91 -4.35 15.38
CA GLY A 10 -6.14 -3.60 15.67
C GLY A 10 -7.40 -4.47 15.80
N GLY A 11 -7.25 -5.69 16.36
CA GLY A 11 -8.33 -6.65 16.54
C GLY A 11 -8.80 -7.37 15.27
N ARG A 12 -8.04 -7.30 14.17
CA ARG A 12 -8.38 -7.93 12.89
C ARG A 12 -7.18 -8.69 12.30
N PRO A 13 -7.42 -9.79 11.57
CA PRO A 13 -6.35 -10.54 10.93
C PRO A 13 -5.76 -9.74 9.76
N LEU A 14 -4.45 -9.58 9.78
CA LEU A 14 -3.61 -9.15 8.67
C LEU A 14 -2.89 -10.38 8.13
N ARG A 15 -3.07 -10.66 6.84
CA ARG A 15 -2.47 -11.76 6.11
C ARG A 15 -1.66 -11.24 4.95
N LEU A 16 -0.41 -11.69 4.82
CA LEU A 16 0.46 -11.37 3.69
C LEU A 16 0.83 -12.66 2.97
N GLU A 17 0.60 -12.70 1.66
CA GLU A 17 0.91 -13.85 0.81
C GLU A 17 1.82 -13.45 -0.36
N THR A 18 2.84 -14.26 -0.65
CA THR A 18 3.70 -14.10 -1.83
C THR A 18 3.91 -15.44 -2.56
N GLY A 19 4.37 -15.37 -3.80
CA GLY A 19 4.71 -16.53 -4.63
C GLY A 19 3.54 -17.15 -5.40
N ARG A 20 2.30 -16.65 -5.24
CA ARG A 20 1.14 -17.06 -6.06
C ARG A 20 0.99 -16.22 -7.33
N MET A 21 0.95 -14.89 -7.20
CA MET A 21 0.61 -13.94 -8.26
C MET A 21 1.83 -13.10 -8.68
N ALA A 22 1.77 -12.51 -9.88
CA ALA A 22 2.75 -11.53 -10.39
C ALA A 22 4.23 -11.96 -10.26
N LYS A 23 4.52 -13.24 -10.53
CA LYS A 23 5.86 -13.86 -10.34
C LYS A 23 6.99 -13.27 -11.20
N GLN A 24 6.66 -12.42 -12.16
CA GLN A 24 7.64 -11.75 -13.01
C GLN A 24 8.04 -10.37 -12.47
N ALA A 25 7.30 -9.81 -11.50
CA ALA A 25 7.76 -8.65 -10.77
C ALA A 25 8.90 -9.04 -9.83
N ASP A 26 9.78 -8.10 -9.52
CA ASP A 26 10.89 -8.33 -8.60
C ASP A 26 10.35 -8.65 -7.19
N GLY A 27 9.24 -8.01 -6.79
CA GLY A 27 8.49 -8.38 -5.59
C GLY A 27 6.98 -8.26 -5.78
N ALA A 28 6.23 -9.20 -5.19
CA ALA A 28 4.77 -9.18 -5.22
C ALA A 28 4.17 -9.74 -3.93
N VAL A 29 3.25 -9.01 -3.32
CA VAL A 29 2.54 -9.41 -2.10
C VAL A 29 1.05 -9.14 -2.24
N LEU A 30 0.25 -10.17 -1.98
CA LEU A 30 -1.19 -10.08 -1.77
C LEU A 30 -1.43 -9.90 -0.27
N ALA A 31 -1.85 -8.69 0.12
CA ALA A 31 -2.22 -8.37 1.49
C ALA A 31 -3.73 -8.46 1.67
N THR A 32 -4.16 -9.06 2.77
CA THR A 32 -5.56 -9.14 3.17
C THR A 32 -5.68 -8.65 4.61
N TYR A 33 -6.56 -7.67 4.85
CA TYR A 33 -6.87 -7.15 6.17
C TYR A 33 -8.38 -7.10 6.33
N ALA A 34 -8.92 -7.96 7.20
CA ALA A 34 -10.33 -8.33 7.15
C ALA A 34 -10.73 -8.74 5.72
N ASP A 35 -11.78 -8.15 5.14
CA ASP A 35 -12.23 -8.45 3.77
C ASP A 35 -11.61 -7.53 2.70
N THR A 36 -10.69 -6.63 3.08
CA THR A 36 -9.98 -5.79 2.11
C THR A 36 -8.75 -6.53 1.59
N VAL A 37 -8.65 -6.64 0.26
CA VAL A 37 -7.56 -7.35 -0.43
C VAL A 37 -6.85 -6.40 -1.39
N VAL A 38 -5.53 -6.29 -1.23
CA VAL A 38 -4.67 -5.42 -2.04
C VAL A 38 -3.48 -6.21 -2.58
N LEU A 39 -3.21 -6.08 -3.87
CA LEU A 39 -2.00 -6.61 -4.51
C LEU A 39 -1.00 -5.48 -4.69
N ALA A 40 0.16 -5.60 -4.06
CA ALA A 40 1.29 -4.72 -4.27
C ALA A 40 2.37 -5.44 -5.10
N THR A 41 2.90 -4.75 -6.10
CA THR A 41 4.03 -5.21 -6.92
C THR A 41 5.10 -4.14 -6.97
N ALA A 42 6.36 -4.54 -6.80
CA ALA A 42 7.52 -3.68 -6.94
C ALA A 42 8.39 -4.18 -8.10
N VAL A 43 8.81 -3.26 -8.97
CA VAL A 43 9.68 -3.55 -10.10
C VAL A 43 10.74 -2.46 -10.21
N ALA A 44 11.99 -2.84 -10.40
CA ALA A 44 13.09 -1.93 -10.70
C ALA A 44 13.71 -2.25 -12.07
N SER A 45 14.10 -1.21 -12.78
CA SER A 45 14.92 -1.35 -13.98
C SER A 45 16.28 -1.95 -13.62
N ARG A 46 16.78 -2.87 -14.45
CA ARG A 46 18.15 -3.41 -14.32
C ARG A 46 19.21 -2.48 -14.87
N THR A 47 18.81 -1.47 -15.64
CA THR A 47 19.68 -0.46 -16.22
C THR A 47 19.45 0.87 -15.51
N LEU A 48 20.56 1.56 -15.21
CA LEU A 48 20.50 2.94 -14.74
C LEU A 48 19.79 3.79 -15.79
N LYS A 49 18.98 4.73 -15.32
CA LYS A 49 18.38 5.72 -16.20
C LYS A 49 19.47 6.70 -16.64
N PRO A 50 19.76 6.85 -17.95
CA PRO A 50 20.74 7.81 -18.43
C PRO A 50 20.41 9.20 -17.88
N ASP A 51 21.44 9.92 -17.43
CA ASP A 51 21.34 11.30 -16.93
C ASP A 51 20.41 11.49 -15.72
N ALA A 52 20.10 10.43 -14.95
CA ALA A 52 19.34 10.57 -13.72
C ALA A 52 20.20 11.15 -12.59
N ASP A 53 19.80 12.31 -12.09
CA ASP A 53 20.36 13.02 -10.94
C ASP A 53 19.45 12.93 -9.69
N PHE A 54 18.31 12.24 -9.80
CA PHE A 54 17.32 12.08 -8.73
C PHE A 54 16.80 10.63 -8.68
N LEU A 55 16.24 10.25 -7.52
CA LEU A 55 15.57 8.96 -7.30
C LEU A 55 14.30 8.82 -8.15
N PRO A 56 14.29 7.98 -9.22
CA PRO A 56 13.15 7.81 -10.10
C PRO A 56 12.16 6.77 -9.55
N LEU A 57 11.60 7.07 -8.37
CA LEU A 57 10.57 6.27 -7.71
C LEU A 57 9.18 6.77 -8.08
N THR A 58 8.35 5.89 -8.62
CA THR A 58 6.92 6.13 -8.89
C THR A 58 6.06 5.15 -8.11
N VAL A 59 5.10 5.67 -7.36
CA VAL A 59 4.08 4.86 -6.66
C VAL A 59 2.72 5.14 -7.27
N ASN A 60 2.01 4.09 -7.67
CA ASN A 60 0.65 4.17 -8.19
C ASN A 60 -0.28 3.30 -7.35
N TYR A 61 -1.25 3.93 -6.71
CA TYR A 61 -2.35 3.25 -6.04
C TYR A 61 -3.62 3.34 -6.89
N GLN A 62 -4.32 2.21 -7.07
CA GLN A 62 -5.54 2.13 -7.88
C GLN A 62 -6.64 1.32 -7.17
N GLU A 63 -7.85 1.87 -7.15
CA GLU A 63 -9.07 1.21 -6.68
C GLU A 63 -9.88 0.71 -7.87
N LYS A 64 -9.98 -0.62 -8.03
CA LYS A 64 -10.82 -1.19 -9.08
C LYS A 64 -12.28 -1.13 -8.67
N ALA A 65 -13.16 -0.73 -9.58
CA ALA A 65 -14.59 -0.61 -9.27
C ALA A 65 -15.20 -1.96 -8.87
N TYR A 66 -14.69 -3.04 -9.46
CA TYR A 66 -15.10 -4.40 -9.11
C TYR A 66 -14.78 -4.77 -7.65
N ALA A 67 -13.81 -4.11 -7.00
CA ALA A 67 -13.46 -4.38 -5.61
C ALA A 67 -14.65 -4.12 -4.67
N ALA A 68 -15.55 -3.20 -5.04
CA ALA A 68 -16.79 -2.91 -4.34
C ALA A 68 -18.04 -3.50 -5.03
N GLY A 69 -17.86 -4.41 -6.00
CA GLY A 69 -18.95 -4.99 -6.78
C GLY A 69 -19.66 -4.00 -7.72
N LYS A 70 -18.97 -2.92 -8.14
CA LYS A 70 -19.54 -1.87 -8.99
C LYS A 70 -18.95 -1.91 -10.40
N ILE A 71 -19.75 -1.53 -11.38
CA ILE A 71 -19.27 -1.25 -12.74
C ILE A 71 -18.86 0.24 -12.78
N PRO A 72 -17.69 0.60 -13.34
CA PRO A 72 -17.29 1.99 -13.47
C PRO A 72 -18.38 2.81 -14.19
N GLY A 73 -18.69 3.99 -13.66
CA GLY A 73 -19.65 4.90 -14.27
C GLY A 73 -19.15 5.55 -15.57
N GLY A 74 -20.02 6.29 -16.24
CA GLY A 74 -19.69 7.04 -17.46
C GLY A 74 -19.75 6.25 -18.77
N PHE A 75 -19.42 6.92 -19.87
CA PHE A 75 -19.60 6.39 -21.23
C PHE A 75 -18.70 5.16 -21.52
N PHE A 76 -17.44 5.22 -21.08
CA PHE A 76 -16.44 4.18 -21.37
C PHE A 76 -16.53 2.95 -20.47
N LYS A 77 -17.24 3.04 -19.33
CA LYS A 77 -17.37 1.96 -18.32
C LYS A 77 -16.03 1.33 -17.92
N ARG A 78 -14.99 2.15 -17.77
CA ARG A 78 -13.62 1.75 -17.42
C ARG A 78 -13.05 2.71 -16.39
N GLU A 79 -12.16 2.21 -15.53
CA GLU A 79 -11.33 3.05 -14.69
C GLU A 79 -10.44 3.95 -15.57
N GLY A 80 -10.48 5.25 -15.29
CA GLY A 80 -9.76 6.28 -16.05
C GLY A 80 -8.51 6.76 -15.33
N GLN A 81 -8.31 8.08 -15.34
CA GLN A 81 -7.24 8.70 -14.55
C GLN A 81 -7.49 8.48 -13.05
N PRO A 82 -6.40 8.39 -12.24
CA PRO A 82 -6.52 8.28 -10.79
C PRO A 82 -7.32 9.45 -10.20
N SER A 83 -8.24 9.13 -9.29
CA SER A 83 -8.97 10.09 -8.47
C SER A 83 -8.05 10.80 -7.48
N GLU A 84 -8.52 11.91 -6.92
CA GLU A 84 -7.78 12.63 -5.87
C GLU A 84 -7.41 11.73 -4.68
N LYS A 85 -8.34 10.86 -4.26
CA LYS A 85 -8.09 9.87 -3.21
C LYS A 85 -6.97 8.90 -3.58
N GLU A 86 -6.95 8.40 -4.82
CA GLU A 86 -5.90 7.50 -5.29
C GLU A 86 -4.54 8.20 -5.37
N VAL A 87 -4.50 9.46 -5.80
CA VAL A 87 -3.28 10.27 -5.83
C VAL A 87 -2.78 10.54 -4.40
N LEU A 88 -3.65 10.92 -3.47
CA LEU A 88 -3.29 11.13 -2.06
C LEU A 88 -2.78 9.85 -1.42
N THR A 89 -3.41 8.70 -1.71
CA THR A 89 -2.98 7.40 -1.19
C THR A 89 -1.63 6.98 -1.78
N SER A 90 -1.42 7.23 -3.07
CA SER A 90 -0.12 7.02 -3.72
C SER A 90 0.98 7.82 -3.02
N ARG A 91 0.71 9.09 -2.67
CA ARG A 91 1.63 9.94 -1.90
C ARG A 91 1.83 9.45 -0.46
N LEU A 92 0.79 8.92 0.19
CA LEU A 92 0.90 8.35 1.53
C LEU A 92 1.84 7.14 1.57
N ILE A 93 1.91 6.36 0.48
CA ILE A 93 2.81 5.22 0.34
C ILE A 93 4.22 5.68 -0.09
N ASP A 94 4.33 6.62 -1.03
CA ASP A 94 5.62 7.13 -1.53
C ASP A 94 6.46 7.82 -0.44
N ARG A 95 5.82 8.71 0.35
CA ARG A 95 6.50 9.54 1.35
C ARG A 95 7.37 8.77 2.35
N PRO A 96 6.90 7.67 2.98
CA PRO A 96 7.74 6.90 3.90
C PRO A 96 8.74 5.99 3.20
N ILE A 97 8.49 5.55 1.96
CA ILE A 97 9.40 4.65 1.21
C ILE A 97 10.60 5.42 0.66
N ARG A 98 10.37 6.61 0.11
CA ARG A 98 11.39 7.39 -0.60
C ARG A 98 12.68 7.64 0.22
N PRO A 99 12.62 7.97 1.53
CA PRO A 99 13.82 8.14 2.35
C PRO A 99 14.56 6.83 2.69
N LEU A 100 13.93 5.67 2.48
CA LEU A 100 14.55 4.36 2.77
C LEU A 100 15.37 3.81 1.60
N MET A 101 15.27 4.45 0.44
CA MET A 101 16.09 4.10 -0.71
C MET A 101 17.52 4.59 -0.48
N PRO A 102 18.54 3.81 -0.87
CA PRO A 102 19.93 4.22 -0.73
C PRO A 102 20.22 5.55 -1.44
N GLU A 103 21.13 6.34 -0.86
CA GLU A 103 21.66 7.51 -1.53
C GLU A 103 22.36 7.11 -2.85
N GLY A 104 22.13 7.88 -3.91
CA GLY A 104 22.66 7.56 -5.25
C GLY A 104 21.93 6.43 -5.98
N TYR A 105 20.75 6.01 -5.51
CA TYR A 105 19.95 5.01 -6.23
C TYR A 105 19.17 5.64 -7.40
N PHE A 106 19.59 5.32 -8.62
CA PHE A 106 19.07 5.91 -9.87
C PHE A 106 18.42 4.91 -10.83
N TYR A 107 17.96 3.77 -10.31
CA TYR A 107 17.22 2.78 -11.09
C TYR A 107 15.74 3.08 -11.03
N GLU A 108 15.10 3.20 -12.21
CA GLU A 108 13.67 3.46 -12.31
C GLU A 108 12.89 2.38 -11.57
N THR A 109 12.18 2.78 -10.53
CA THR A 109 11.49 1.87 -9.62
C THR A 109 10.02 2.23 -9.57
N GLN A 110 9.18 1.24 -9.81
CA GLN A 110 7.74 1.37 -9.81
C GLN A 110 7.13 0.46 -8.76
N ILE A 111 6.27 1.05 -7.93
CA ILE A 111 5.43 0.30 -6.99
C ILE A 111 3.99 0.53 -7.40
N ILE A 112 3.27 -0.55 -7.68
CA ILE A 112 1.85 -0.50 -8.02
C ILE A 112 1.08 -1.22 -6.93
N VAL A 113 0.08 -0.55 -6.37
CA VAL A 113 -0.80 -1.07 -5.34
C VAL A 113 -2.23 -1.06 -5.87
N THR A 114 -2.78 -2.24 -6.13
CA THR A 114 -4.12 -2.40 -6.71
C THR A 114 -5.07 -3.00 -5.69
N VAL A 115 -6.16 -2.32 -5.39
CA VAL A 115 -7.24 -2.85 -4.55
C VAL A 115 -8.09 -3.81 -5.37
N LEU A 116 -8.11 -5.07 -4.95
CA LEU A 116 -8.85 -6.16 -5.60
C LEU A 116 -10.20 -6.44 -4.92
N SER A 117 -10.30 -6.19 -3.62
CA SER A 117 -11.52 -6.29 -2.84
C SER A 117 -11.49 -5.27 -1.71
N ILE A 118 -12.62 -4.70 -1.35
CA ILE A 118 -12.69 -3.71 -0.28
C ILE A 118 -13.85 -3.98 0.67
N ASP A 119 -13.53 -4.03 1.96
CA ASP A 119 -14.51 -3.90 3.01
C ASP A 119 -14.99 -2.44 3.04
N GLN A 120 -16.28 -2.22 2.80
CA GLN A 120 -16.85 -0.87 2.74
C GLN A 120 -16.81 -0.15 4.09
N THR A 121 -16.61 -0.85 5.20
CA THR A 121 -16.44 -0.24 6.52
C THR A 121 -15.01 0.26 6.76
N MET A 122 -14.06 -0.09 5.89
CA MET A 122 -12.64 0.20 6.05
C MET A 122 -12.07 1.10 4.97
N SER A 123 -10.84 1.57 5.24
CA SER A 123 -9.99 2.25 4.29
C SER A 123 -8.83 1.34 3.88
N SER A 124 -8.52 1.31 2.59
CA SER A 124 -7.49 0.46 1.98
C SER A 124 -6.12 1.16 1.84
N ASP A 125 -6.00 2.39 2.34
CA ASP A 125 -4.76 3.17 2.31
C ASP A 125 -3.67 2.56 3.21
N VAL A 126 -4.01 2.20 4.45
CA VAL A 126 -3.06 1.66 5.43
C VAL A 126 -2.53 0.29 4.98
N ILE A 127 -3.40 -0.60 4.52
CA ILE A 127 -2.97 -1.90 3.98
C ILE A 127 -2.11 -1.72 2.73
N GLY A 128 -2.34 -0.67 1.93
CA GLY A 128 -1.49 -0.32 0.79
C GLY A 128 -0.04 -0.02 1.17
N ILE A 129 0.17 0.70 2.29
CA ILE A 129 1.52 0.97 2.83
C ILE A 129 2.22 -0.33 3.21
N VAL A 130 1.54 -1.19 3.99
CA VAL A 130 2.10 -2.46 4.46
C VAL A 130 2.38 -3.40 3.28
N ALA A 131 1.46 -3.49 2.31
CA ALA A 131 1.62 -4.32 1.12
C ALA A 131 2.80 -3.86 0.26
N ALA A 132 2.93 -2.55 0.02
CA ALA A 132 4.06 -1.97 -0.71
C ALA A 132 5.40 -2.25 -0.02
N SER A 133 5.45 -2.07 1.30
CA SER A 133 6.65 -2.39 2.07
C SER A 133 7.00 -3.87 2.00
N ALA A 134 6.02 -4.75 2.13
CA ALA A 134 6.25 -6.20 2.04
C ALA A 134 6.69 -6.61 0.63
N ALA A 135 6.13 -5.99 -0.42
CA ALA A 135 6.54 -6.24 -1.81
C ALA A 135 7.99 -5.83 -2.06
N LEU A 136 8.44 -4.68 -1.52
CA LEU A 136 9.85 -4.28 -1.56
C LEU A 136 10.74 -5.22 -0.74
N ALA A 137 10.26 -5.70 0.41
CA ALA A 137 11.06 -6.55 1.28
C ALA A 137 11.33 -7.95 0.71
N VAL A 138 10.43 -8.45 -0.15
CA VAL A 138 10.59 -9.75 -0.82
C VAL A 138 11.27 -9.62 -2.18
N SER A 139 11.57 -8.40 -2.65
CA SER A 139 12.31 -8.18 -3.90
C SER A 139 13.82 -8.11 -3.67
N ASP A 140 14.56 -8.03 -4.78
CA ASP A 140 16.00 -7.76 -4.82
C ASP A 140 16.31 -6.25 -4.90
N ILE A 141 15.30 -5.39 -4.80
CA ILE A 141 15.44 -3.94 -4.86
C ILE A 141 16.08 -3.44 -3.55
N PRO A 142 17.16 -2.66 -3.62
CA PRO A 142 17.81 -2.17 -2.42
C PRO A 142 16.95 -1.11 -1.71
N GLY A 143 16.56 -1.40 -0.47
CA GLY A 143 15.80 -0.52 0.42
C GLY A 143 15.84 -1.09 1.83
N SER A 144 16.32 -0.32 2.80
CA SER A 144 16.82 -0.89 4.07
C SER A 144 15.78 -1.03 5.19
N GLY A 145 14.50 -0.72 4.93
CA GLY A 145 13.50 -0.63 5.98
C GLY A 145 12.19 -1.33 5.66
N LEU A 146 11.76 -2.20 6.58
CA LEU A 146 10.35 -2.57 6.70
C LEU A 146 9.59 -1.38 7.27
N LEU A 147 8.54 -0.97 6.56
CA LEU A 147 7.59 0.03 6.99
C LEU A 147 6.31 -0.64 7.47
N ALA A 148 5.80 -0.14 8.59
CA ALA A 148 4.44 -0.37 9.01
C ALA A 148 3.64 0.92 8.83
N GLY A 149 2.38 0.79 8.44
CA GLY A 149 1.40 1.87 8.45
C GLY A 149 0.25 1.51 9.39
N VAL A 150 -0.24 2.47 10.16
CA VAL A 150 -1.48 2.36 10.93
C VAL A 150 -2.26 3.66 10.87
N ARG A 151 -3.60 3.56 10.97
CA ARG A 151 -4.46 4.71 11.23
C ARG A 151 -4.82 4.74 12.71
N ILE A 152 -4.67 5.89 13.36
CA ILE A 152 -5.03 6.10 14.75
C ILE A 152 -6.22 7.06 14.81
N GLY A 153 -7.30 6.58 15.42
CA GLY A 153 -8.44 7.39 15.84
C GLY A 153 -8.42 7.65 17.35
N ARG A 154 -9.24 8.59 17.80
CA ARG A 154 -9.51 8.84 19.22
C ARG A 154 -11.01 8.91 19.45
N VAL A 155 -11.58 7.85 20.02
CA VAL A 155 -13.03 7.70 20.25
C VAL A 155 -13.27 7.66 21.76
N ASN A 156 -14.17 8.52 22.27
CA ASN A 156 -14.46 8.64 23.70
C ASN A 156 -13.18 8.79 24.56
N GLY A 157 -12.24 9.61 24.08
CA GLY A 157 -10.96 9.84 24.74
C GLY A 157 -9.91 8.72 24.60
N GLN A 158 -10.25 7.57 24.02
CA GLN A 158 -9.36 6.41 23.87
C GLN A 158 -8.78 6.31 22.46
N PHE A 159 -7.50 5.95 22.34
CA PHE A 159 -6.89 5.69 21.03
C PHE A 159 -7.33 4.34 20.47
N VAL A 160 -7.72 4.33 19.20
CA VAL A 160 -8.16 3.14 18.47
C VAL A 160 -7.27 2.95 17.25
N VAL A 161 -6.70 1.75 17.10
CA VAL A 161 -5.88 1.37 15.94
C VAL A 161 -6.79 0.87 14.83
N ASN A 162 -6.56 1.39 13.61
CA ASN A 162 -7.33 1.11 12.40
C ASN A 162 -8.85 1.14 12.67
N PRO A 163 -9.39 2.28 13.15
CA PRO A 163 -10.82 2.44 13.37
C PRO A 163 -11.59 2.24 12.06
N ASP A 164 -12.77 1.63 12.15
CA ASP A 164 -13.70 1.59 11.01
C ASP A 164 -14.27 2.99 10.72
N LYS A 165 -14.99 3.12 9.60
CA LYS A 165 -15.61 4.38 9.20
C LYS A 165 -16.57 4.95 10.25
N ASN A 166 -17.36 4.11 10.90
CA ASN A 166 -18.34 4.56 11.91
C ASN A 166 -17.61 5.11 13.15
N ALA A 167 -16.55 4.44 13.59
CA ALA A 167 -15.68 4.91 14.67
C ALA A 167 -14.96 6.22 14.28
N LEU A 168 -14.54 6.37 13.02
CA LEU A 168 -13.92 7.60 12.52
C LEU A 168 -14.88 8.79 12.46
N GLU A 169 -16.17 8.58 12.24
CA GLU A 169 -17.18 9.65 12.22
C GLU A 169 -17.32 10.36 13.58
N VAL A 170 -17.13 9.61 14.68
CA VAL A 170 -17.16 10.15 16.05
C VAL A 170 -15.77 10.35 16.64
N SER A 171 -14.72 10.20 15.82
CA SER A 171 -13.33 10.28 16.27
C SER A 171 -12.84 11.73 16.31
N GLU A 172 -12.23 12.12 17.41
CA GLU A 172 -11.56 13.43 17.56
C GLU A 172 -10.22 13.51 16.81
N LEU A 173 -9.71 12.37 16.32
CA LEU A 173 -8.44 12.26 15.62
C LEU A 173 -8.57 11.35 14.39
N ASN A 174 -7.91 11.70 13.30
CA ASN A 174 -7.74 10.80 12.17
C ASN A 174 -6.30 10.97 11.63
N LEU A 175 -5.41 10.14 12.15
CA LEU A 175 -3.98 10.24 11.87
C LEU A 175 -3.50 8.95 11.21
N VAL A 176 -2.87 9.05 10.03
CA VAL A 176 -2.12 7.94 9.44
C VAL A 176 -0.65 8.12 9.79
N VAL A 177 -0.06 7.11 10.42
CA VAL A 177 1.36 7.06 10.79
C VAL A 177 2.01 5.92 10.02
N ALA A 178 3.13 6.22 9.37
CA ALA A 178 3.99 5.22 8.76
C ALA A 178 5.40 5.37 9.33
N GLY A 179 6.03 4.26 9.69
CA GLY A 179 7.32 4.26 10.36
C GLY A 179 8.04 2.93 10.25
N THR A 180 9.31 2.94 10.65
CA THR A 180 10.17 1.76 10.72
C THR A 180 10.29 1.30 12.17
N LYS A 181 11.05 0.23 12.43
CA LYS A 181 11.36 -0.18 13.80
C LYS A 181 12.16 0.88 14.58
N GLY A 182 13.00 1.65 13.89
CA GLY A 182 13.96 2.58 14.51
C GLY A 182 13.54 4.05 14.48
N ALA A 183 12.43 4.39 13.83
CA ALA A 183 11.94 5.75 13.63
C ALA A 183 10.43 5.75 13.38
#